data_AF-A0A6H9IGM9-F1
#
_entry.id   AF-A0A6H9IGM9-F1
#
_cell.length_a   1.000
_cell.length_b   1.000
_cell.length_c   1.000
_cell.angle_alpha   90.00
_cell.angle_beta   90.00
_cell.angle_gamma   90.00
#
_symmetry.space_group_name_H-M   'P 1'
#
loop_
_entity.id
_entity.type
_entity.pdbx_description
1 polymer ?
#
loop_
_entity_poly.entity_id
_entity_poly.type
_entity_poly.pdbx_seq_one_letter_code
_entity_poly.pdbx_strand_id
1 'polypeptide(L)'
;MIGKKLAAVALSAIVATATGCSVMRGQETAGAYVDDAAITTRIKSAYAADKTVAATAISVETLKGTVQLSGFAKSQAEKDRAAAIARETKGVVAVRDNIVVRP
;
A
#
# COMPACT_ATOMS: atom_id res chain seq x y z
N MET A 1 39.22 10.20 -65.08
CA MET A 1 39.92 10.97 -64.02
C MET A 1 38.96 11.20 -62.86
N ILE A 2 39.34 10.77 -61.64
CA ILE A 2 38.96 11.31 -60.32
C ILE A 2 37.44 11.42 -60.04
N GLY A 3 36.78 10.69 -59.15
CA GLY A 3 37.19 10.15 -57.85
C GLY A 3 36.26 10.70 -56.76
N LYS A 4 35.94 9.87 -55.74
CA LYS A 4 35.42 10.24 -54.40
C LYS A 4 33.96 10.76 -54.35
N LYS A 5 33.06 10.44 -53.41
CA LYS A 5 33.02 9.68 -52.15
C LYS A 5 31.52 9.49 -51.79
N LEU A 6 31.22 8.41 -51.08
CA LEU A 6 30.32 8.33 -49.91
C LEU A 6 28.95 9.02 -49.96
N ALA A 7 27.88 8.23 -49.92
CA ALA A 7 26.84 8.34 -48.88
C ALA A 7 25.83 7.18 -49.02
N ALA A 8 26.20 6.01 -48.50
CA ALA A 8 25.22 5.00 -48.14
C ALA A 8 24.50 5.49 -46.87
N VAL A 9 23.43 6.28 -47.03
CA VAL A 9 22.46 6.47 -45.94
C VAL A 9 21.47 5.33 -46.07
N ALA A 10 21.81 4.22 -45.41
CA ALA A 10 20.92 3.10 -45.22
C ALA A 10 19.62 3.63 -44.62
N LEU A 11 18.53 3.43 -45.35
CA LEU A 11 17.15 3.58 -44.92
C LEU A 11 16.83 2.47 -43.89
N SER A 12 17.59 2.39 -42.81
CA SER A 12 17.27 1.57 -41.65
C SER A 12 16.20 2.33 -40.87
N ALA A 13 14.94 2.08 -41.25
CA ALA A 13 13.77 2.48 -40.53
C ALA A 13 13.95 2.19 -39.04
N ILE A 14 13.80 3.24 -38.23
CA ILE A 14 13.73 3.18 -36.78
C ILE A 14 12.46 2.41 -36.44
N VAL A 15 12.58 1.09 -36.28
CA VAL A 15 11.56 0.25 -35.67
C VAL A 15 12.21 -0.45 -34.49
N ALA A 16 12.65 0.36 -33.52
CA ALA A 16 12.70 -0.08 -32.14
C ALA A 16 11.24 -0.06 -31.64
N THR A 17 10.43 -1.02 -32.10
CA THR A 17 9.19 -1.36 -31.39
C THR A 17 9.63 -1.92 -30.05
N ALA A 18 9.72 -1.03 -29.08
CA ALA A 18 9.67 -1.34 -27.68
C ALA A 18 8.31 -2.02 -27.41
N THR A 19 8.20 -3.32 -27.68
CA THR A 19 7.27 -4.18 -26.95
C THR A 19 7.84 -4.38 -25.55
N GLY A 20 8.02 -3.28 -24.84
CA GLY A 20 8.07 -3.29 -23.40
C GLY A 20 6.67 -3.62 -22.96
N CYS A 21 6.42 -4.88 -22.60
CA CYS A 21 5.33 -5.18 -21.68
C CYS A 21 5.70 -4.53 -20.34
N SER A 22 5.57 -3.21 -20.23
CA SER A 22 5.50 -2.56 -18.92
C SER A 22 4.16 -2.99 -18.35
N VAL A 23 4.17 -4.13 -17.67
CA VAL A 23 3.09 -4.54 -16.80
C VAL A 23 3.02 -3.45 -15.73
N MET A 24 2.15 -2.45 -15.92
CA MET A 24 1.96 -1.34 -14.99
C MET A 24 1.26 -1.88 -13.74
N ARG A 25 1.99 -2.63 -12.91
CA ARG A 25 1.55 -3.08 -11.61
C ARG A 25 1.71 -1.92 -10.64
N GLY A 26 0.61 -1.25 -10.33
CA GLY A 26 0.51 -0.38 -9.15
C GLY A 26 1.21 0.97 -9.28
N GLN A 27 0.74 1.84 -10.19
CA GLN A 27 0.89 3.28 -9.96
C GLN A 27 -0.07 3.68 -8.83
N GLU A 28 0.33 3.42 -7.58
CA GLU A 28 -0.20 4.20 -6.47
C GLU A 28 0.37 5.61 -6.62
N THR A 29 -0.50 6.61 -6.62
CA THR A 29 -0.03 7.99 -6.59
C THR A 29 0.65 8.23 -5.25
N ALA A 30 1.68 9.07 -5.22
CA ALA A 30 2.30 9.46 -3.95
C ALA A 30 1.27 9.99 -2.93
N GLY A 31 0.18 10.61 -3.42
CA GLY A 31 -0.95 11.05 -2.59
C GLY A 31 -1.67 9.89 -1.89
N ALA A 32 -2.05 8.84 -2.62
CA ALA A 32 -2.74 7.69 -2.02
C ALA A 32 -1.89 7.00 -0.94
N TYR A 33 -0.59 6.87 -1.18
CA TYR A 33 0.34 6.29 -0.19
C TYR A 33 0.44 7.15 1.08
N VAL A 34 0.52 8.48 0.92
CA VAL A 34 0.54 9.41 2.05
C VAL A 34 -0.78 9.37 2.83
N ASP A 35 -1.92 9.28 2.14
CA ASP A 35 -3.23 9.15 2.77
C ASP A 35 -3.33 7.86 3.60
N ASP A 36 -2.88 6.73 3.06
CA ASP A 36 -2.87 5.43 3.74
C ASP A 36 -1.91 5.41 4.94
N ALA A 37 -0.73 6.02 4.82
CA ALA A 37 0.21 6.19 5.91
C ALA A 37 -0.37 7.06 7.03
N ALA A 38 -1.11 8.12 6.68
CA ALA A 38 -1.80 8.97 7.63
C ALA A 38 -2.95 8.22 8.34
N ILE A 39 -3.73 7.41 7.61
CA ILE A 39 -4.75 6.53 8.21
C ILE A 39 -4.10 5.57 9.20
N THR A 40 -3.04 4.87 8.78
CA THR A 40 -2.32 3.91 9.62
C THR A 40 -1.78 4.58 10.90
N THR A 41 -1.21 5.78 10.76
CA THR A 41 -0.71 6.55 11.90
C THR A 41 -1.83 6.90 12.87
N ARG A 42 -2.99 7.38 12.38
CA ARG A 42 -4.14 7.70 13.24
C ARG A 42 -4.64 6.49 14.01
N ILE A 43 -4.74 5.32 13.37
CA ILE A 43 -5.16 4.08 14.03
C ILE A 43 -4.16 3.70 15.11
N LYS A 44 -2.86 3.69 14.80
CA LYS A 44 -1.81 3.35 15.78
C LYS A 44 -1.79 4.33 16.96
N SER A 45 -1.99 5.62 16.71
CA SER A 45 -2.14 6.62 17.77
C SER A 45 -3.38 6.38 18.64
N ALA A 46 -4.51 6.03 18.02
CA ALA A 46 -5.73 5.71 18.76
C ALA A 46 -5.57 4.43 19.60
N TYR A 47 -4.90 3.40 19.09
CA TYR A 47 -4.57 2.19 19.86
C TYR A 47 -3.64 2.53 21.03
N ALA A 48 -2.64 3.38 20.83
CA ALA A 48 -1.74 3.80 21.90
C ALA A 48 -2.45 4.60 23.02
N ALA A 49 -3.54 5.28 22.68
CA ALA A 49 -4.37 6.00 23.65
C ALA A 49 -5.42 5.12 24.35
N ASP A 50 -5.73 3.94 23.81
CA ASP A 50 -6.75 3.04 24.34
C ASP A 50 -6.14 2.03 25.31
N LYS A 51 -6.67 1.98 26.55
CA LYS A 51 -6.14 1.09 27.61
C LYS A 51 -6.47 -0.38 27.41
N THR A 52 -7.40 -0.70 26.51
CA THR A 52 -7.87 -2.06 26.27
C THR A 52 -7.12 -2.76 25.14
N VAL A 53 -6.45 -1.98 24.27
CA VAL A 53 -5.76 -2.48 23.09
C VAL A 53 -4.24 -2.46 23.31
N ALA A 54 -3.61 -3.62 23.21
CA ALA A 54 -2.16 -3.72 23.19
C ALA A 54 -1.62 -3.31 21.82
N ALA A 55 -1.39 -2.00 21.65
CA ALA A 55 -0.92 -1.40 20.40
C ALA A 55 0.35 -2.04 19.80
N THR A 56 1.18 -2.69 20.63
CA THR A 56 2.40 -3.38 20.20
C THR A 56 2.18 -4.81 19.71
N ALA A 57 1.05 -5.44 20.04
CA ALA A 57 0.73 -6.81 19.69
C ALA A 57 -0.17 -6.94 18.44
N ILE A 58 -0.77 -5.82 18.02
CA ILE A 58 -1.67 -5.72 16.86
C ILE A 58 -1.02 -4.87 15.79
N SER A 59 -0.82 -5.45 14.60
CA SER A 59 -0.31 -4.74 13.44
C SER A 59 -1.45 -4.11 12.64
N VAL A 60 -1.15 -2.97 12.04
CA VAL A 60 -2.08 -2.19 11.22
C VAL A 60 -1.36 -1.83 9.93
N GLU A 61 -1.95 -2.23 8.82
CA GLU A 61 -1.51 -1.90 7.47
C GLU A 61 -2.72 -1.34 6.71
N THR A 62 -2.52 -0.28 5.92
CA THR A 62 -3.59 0.32 5.12
C THR A 62 -3.17 0.36 3.67
N LEU A 63 -4.09 -0.02 2.78
CA LEU A 63 -3.91 0.06 1.34
C LEU A 63 -5.22 0.52 0.69
N LYS A 64 -5.18 1.67 0.01
CA LYS A 64 -6.32 2.31 -0.65
C LYS A 64 -7.53 2.44 0.27
N GLY A 65 -7.29 2.88 1.50
CA GLY A 65 -8.32 3.00 2.55
C GLY A 65 -8.84 1.68 3.12
N THR A 66 -8.34 0.52 2.66
CA THR A 66 -8.64 -0.78 3.28
C THR A 66 -7.61 -1.06 4.36
N VAL A 67 -8.06 -1.21 5.59
CA VAL A 67 -7.21 -1.53 6.74
C VAL A 67 -7.16 -3.03 6.94
N GLN A 68 -5.97 -3.58 7.01
CA GLN A 68 -5.71 -4.94 7.46
C GLN A 68 -5.23 -4.90 8.91
N LEU A 69 -5.95 -5.61 9.77
CA LEU A 69 -5.59 -5.84 11.15
C LEU A 69 -5.05 -7.27 11.29
N SER A 70 -3.95 -7.43 12.00
CA SER A 70 -3.32 -8.73 12.26
C SER A 70 -2.60 -8.74 13.61
N GLY A 71 -2.16 -9.92 14.06
CA GLY A 71 -1.47 -10.09 15.35
C GLY A 71 -2.34 -10.79 16.39
N PHE A 72 -2.06 -10.53 17.66
CA PHE A 72 -2.65 -11.27 18.77
C PHE A 72 -3.34 -10.35 19.77
N ALA A 73 -4.59 -10.69 20.12
CA ALA A 73 -5.33 -10.06 21.20
C ALA A 73 -5.46 -11.02 22.39
N LYS A 74 -5.39 -10.49 23.61
CA LYS A 74 -5.53 -11.24 24.87
C LYS A 74 -6.97 -11.61 25.18
N SER A 75 -7.93 -10.98 24.52
CA SER A 75 -9.35 -11.25 24.72
C SER A 75 -10.16 -10.92 23.46
N GLN A 76 -11.38 -11.45 23.40
CA GLN A 76 -12.33 -11.08 22.35
C GLN A 76 -12.67 -9.59 22.41
N ALA A 77 -12.79 -9.02 23.62
CA ALA A 77 -13.07 -7.60 23.82
C ALA A 77 -11.97 -6.70 23.24
N GLU A 78 -10.70 -7.07 23.42
CA GLU A 78 -9.57 -6.33 22.83
C GLU A 78 -9.60 -6.39 21.29
N LYS A 79 -9.87 -7.57 20.73
CA LYS A 79 -10.03 -7.75 19.28
C LYS A 79 -11.15 -6.86 18.74
N ASP A 80 -12.32 -6.91 19.36
CA ASP A 80 -13.50 -6.14 18.94
C ASP A 80 -13.24 -4.64 19.05
N ARG A 81 -12.54 -4.21 20.11
CA ARG A 81 -12.19 -2.80 20.32
C ARG A 81 -11.17 -2.30 19.30
N ALA A 82 -10.15 -3.10 18.98
CA ALA A 82 -9.21 -2.78 17.91
C ALA A 82 -9.94 -2.62 16.56
N ALA A 83 -10.81 -3.57 16.21
CA ALA A 83 -11.62 -3.49 15.00
C ALA A 83 -12.54 -2.27 14.97
N ALA A 84 -13.14 -1.90 16.10
CA ALA A 84 -14.00 -0.71 16.21
C ALA A 84 -13.21 0.59 15.94
N ILE A 85 -12.08 0.79 16.61
CA ILE A 85 -11.23 1.97 16.42
C ILE A 85 -10.76 2.10 14.96
N ALA A 86 -10.39 0.97 14.33
CA ALA A 86 -10.02 0.97 12.92
C ALA A 86 -11.18 1.43 12.03
N ARG A 87 -12.41 0.98 12.28
CA ARG A 87 -13.61 1.38 11.52
C ARG A 87 -14.00 2.84 11.74
N GLU A 88 -13.79 3.37 12.94
CA GLU A 88 -14.11 4.75 13.30
C GLU A 88 -13.09 5.76 12.74
N THR A 89 -11.93 5.29 12.28
CA THR A 89 -10.89 6.16 11.75
C THR A 89 -11.29 6.76 10.40
N LYS A 90 -11.22 8.09 10.30
CA LYS A 90 -11.54 8.82 9.07
C LYS A 90 -10.67 8.36 7.89
N GLY A 91 -11.33 8.07 6.76
CA GLY A 91 -10.69 7.64 5.51
C GLY A 91 -10.67 6.13 5.32
N VAL A 92 -11.10 5.36 6.34
CA VAL A 92 -11.23 3.91 6.23
C VAL A 92 -12.47 3.56 5.41
N VAL A 93 -12.27 2.76 4.37
CA VAL A 93 -13.30 2.25 3.47
C VAL A 93 -13.74 0.85 3.89
N ALA A 94 -12.80 0.02 4.30
CA ALA A 94 -13.06 -1.34 4.74
C ALA A 94 -12.04 -1.78 5.79
N VAL A 95 -12.44 -2.71 6.65
CA VAL A 95 -11.56 -3.34 7.64
C VAL A 95 -11.57 -4.85 7.43
N ARG A 96 -10.38 -5.42 7.26
CA ARG A 96 -10.11 -6.85 7.29
C ARG A 96 -9.53 -7.20 8.64
N ASP A 97 -10.28 -8.00 9.39
CA ASP A 97 -9.86 -8.45 10.71
C ASP A 97 -9.27 -9.86 10.60
N ASN A 98 -7.96 -9.97 10.79
CA ASN A 98 -7.24 -11.23 10.93
C ASN A 98 -6.56 -11.32 12.31
N ILE A 99 -7.12 -10.67 13.33
CA ILE A 99 -6.59 -10.73 14.70
C ILE A 99 -6.96 -12.09 15.29
N VAL A 100 -5.97 -12.77 15.87
CA VAL A 100 -6.16 -14.05 16.55
C VAL A 100 -6.24 -13.81 18.06
N VAL A 101 -7.28 -14.34 18.70
CA VAL A 101 -7.40 -14.26 20.16
C VAL A 101 -6.55 -15.37 20.78
N ARG A 102 -5.61 -14.98 21.64
CA ARG A 102 -4.74 -15.87 22.42
C ARG A 102 -4.76 -15.41 23.89
N PRO A 103 -5.65 -15.98 24.71
CA PRO A 103 -5.76 -15.63 26.12
C PRO A 103 -4.53 -16.06 26.93
#